data_AF-A0A9E6CEV5-F1
#
_entry.id   AF-A0A9E6CEV5-F1
#
_cell.length_a   1.000
_cell.length_b   1.000
_cell.length_c   1.000
_cell.angle_alpha   90.00
_cell.angle_beta   90.00
_cell.angle_gamma   90.00
#
_symmetry.space_group_name_H-M   'P 1'
#
loop_
_entity.id
_entity.type
_entity.pdbx_description
1 polymer ?
#
loop_
_entity_poly.entity_id
_entity_poly.type
_entity_poly.pdbx_seq_one_letter_code
_entity_poly.pdbx_strand_id
1 'polypeptide(L)'
;MDDFRSPDDLFREEAKKIKQMGKDYAKFIPIAVVALLIILGLQGTIYSIGPDEVGVVQRFGKYVRTTEPGLHVKLPLGVEKVTPIKV
;
A
#
# COMPACT_ATOMS: atom_id res chain seq x y z
N MET A 1 -0.79 -2.77 -59.15
CA MET A 1 -0.06 -2.88 -57.86
C MET A 1 -0.37 -1.63 -57.09
N ASP A 2 -1.11 -1.72 -55.99
CA ASP A 2 -1.14 -0.71 -54.92
C ASP A 2 -1.46 -1.44 -53.62
N ASP A 3 -0.45 -2.11 -53.08
CA ASP A 3 -0.43 -2.66 -51.71
C ASP A 3 -0.11 -1.55 -50.69
N PHE A 4 -0.55 -0.32 -50.98
CA PHE A 4 -0.47 0.79 -50.05
C PHE A 4 -1.73 0.77 -49.20
N ARG A 5 -1.61 0.23 -47.98
CA ARG A 5 -2.62 0.40 -46.93
C ARG A 5 -3.03 1.87 -46.90
N SER A 6 -4.33 2.16 -47.10
CA SER A 6 -4.82 3.52 -47.08
C SER A 6 -4.45 4.15 -45.73
N PRO A 7 -4.00 5.42 -45.67
CA PRO A 7 -3.63 6.07 -44.42
C PRO A 7 -4.68 5.88 -43.31
N ASP A 8 -5.97 5.86 -43.68
CA ASP A 8 -7.11 5.68 -42.77
C ASP A 8 -7.17 4.32 -42.07
N ASP A 9 -6.69 3.26 -42.72
CA ASP A 9 -6.67 1.91 -42.14
C ASP A 9 -5.61 1.79 -41.05
N LEU A 10 -4.45 2.44 -41.25
CA LEU A 10 -3.37 2.52 -40.26
C LEU A 10 -3.85 3.26 -39.01
N PHE A 11 -4.51 4.41 -39.19
CA PHE A 11 -5.06 5.18 -38.07
C PHE A 11 -6.12 4.41 -37.29
N ARG A 12 -6.96 3.61 -37.97
CA ARG A 12 -7.99 2.80 -37.31
C ARG A 12 -7.40 1.65 -36.50
N GLU A 13 -6.37 0.99 -37.03
CA GLU A 13 -5.65 -0.06 -36.28
C GLU A 13 -4.94 0.51 -35.06
N GLU A 14 -4.30 1.67 -35.19
CA GLU A 14 -3.67 2.37 -34.06
C GLU A 14 -4.70 2.77 -33.00
N ALA A 15 -5.82 3.38 -33.39
CA ALA A 15 -6.88 3.74 -32.47
C ALA A 15 -7.46 2.52 -31.74
N LYS A 16 -7.63 1.39 -32.45
CA LYS A 16 -8.09 0.13 -31.85
C LYS A 16 -7.05 -0.43 -30.87
N LYS A 17 -5.77 -0.39 -31.21
CA LYS A 17 -4.67 -0.80 -30.31
C LYS A 17 -4.59 0.08 -29.07
N ILE A 18 -4.67 1.41 -29.21
CA ILE A 18 -4.65 2.36 -28.09
C ILE A 18 -5.86 2.14 -27.17
N LYS A 19 -7.05 1.98 -27.75
CA LYS A 19 -8.27 1.70 -26.99
C LYS A 19 -8.20 0.37 -26.25
N GLN A 20 -7.66 -0.66 -26.90
CA GLN A 20 -7.46 -1.99 -26.30
C GLN A 20 -6.44 -1.92 -25.15
N MET A 21 -5.28 -1.28 -25.37
CA MET A 21 -4.28 -1.06 -24.33
C MET A 21 -4.88 -0.32 -23.13
N GLY A 22 -5.62 0.77 -23.35
CA GLY A 22 -6.28 1.51 -22.27
C GLY A 22 -7.25 0.66 -21.45
N LYS A 23 -8.00 -0.24 -22.11
CA LYS A 23 -8.91 -1.19 -21.44
C LYS A 23 -8.15 -2.22 -20.62
N ASP A 24 -7.00 -2.69 -21.11
CA ASP A 24 -6.15 -3.64 -20.39
C ASP A 24 -5.51 -2.99 -19.15
N TYR A 25 -5.05 -1.74 -19.22
CA TYR A 25 -4.57 -0.98 -18.06
C TYR A 25 -5.69 -0.70 -17.05
N ALA A 26 -6.88 -0.33 -17.52
CA ALA A 26 -8.03 -0.05 -16.66
C ALA A 26 -8.41 -1.26 -15.77
N LYS A 27 -8.18 -2.49 -16.27
CA LYS A 27 -8.39 -3.72 -15.50
C LYS A 27 -7.48 -3.83 -14.27
N PHE A 28 -6.29 -3.24 -14.30
CA PHE A 28 -5.33 -3.30 -13.20
C PHE A 28 -5.46 -2.14 -12.21
N ILE A 29 -6.18 -1.06 -12.56
CA ILE A 29 -6.45 0.06 -11.65
C ILE A 29 -6.98 -0.39 -10.28
N PRO A 30 -8.02 -1.23 -10.16
CA PRO A 30 -8.52 -1.63 -8.84
C PRO A 30 -7.47 -2.39 -8.01
N ILE A 31 -6.64 -3.22 -8.67
CA ILE A 31 -5.55 -3.95 -8.01
C ILE A 31 -4.50 -2.97 -7.48
N ALA A 32 -4.11 -1.99 -8.30
CA ALA A 32 -3.16 -0.96 -7.91
C ALA A 32 -3.67 -0.12 -6.72
N VAL A 33 -4.96 0.23 -6.73
CA VAL A 33 -5.61 0.96 -5.63
C VAL A 33 -5.59 0.13 -4.34
N VAL A 34 -5.96 -1.15 -4.39
CA VAL A 34 -5.93 -2.03 -3.21
C VAL A 34 -4.52 -2.19 -2.67
N ALA A 35 -3.54 -2.42 -3.55
CA ALA A 35 -2.13 -2.52 -3.16
C ALA A 35 -1.65 -1.23 -2.47
N LEU A 36 -2.00 -0.06 -3.02
CA LEU A 36 -1.67 1.22 -2.42
C LEU A 36 -2.30 1.39 -1.04
N LEU A 37 -3.58 1.02 -0.86
CA LEU A 37 -4.25 1.09 0.43
C LEU A 37 -3.60 0.17 1.47
N ILE A 38 -3.13 -1.01 1.08
CA ILE A 38 -2.40 -1.92 1.97
C ILE A 38 -1.08 -1.29 2.41
N ILE A 39 -0.30 -0.73 1.47
CA ILE A 39 0.99 -0.08 1.77
C ILE A 39 0.78 1.09 2.74
N LEU A 40 -0.21 1.95 2.47
CA LEU A 40 -0.55 3.07 3.34
C LEU A 40 -1.03 2.59 4.72
N GLY A 41 -1.81 1.52 4.77
CA GLY A 41 -2.29 0.95 6.03
C GLY A 41 -1.17 0.39 6.90
N LEU A 42 -0.16 -0.22 6.29
CA LEU A 42 0.99 -0.81 7.00
C LEU A 42 1.99 0.23 7.53
N GLN A 43 1.85 1.51 7.19
CA GLN A 43 2.74 2.55 7.70
C GLN A 43 2.69 2.61 9.23
N GLY A 44 3.88 2.68 9.84
CA GLY A 44 4.03 2.80 11.28
C GLY A 44 3.64 1.54 12.08
N THR A 45 3.56 0.36 11.44
CA THR A 45 3.34 -0.92 12.14
C THR A 45 4.57 -1.39 12.92
N ILE A 46 5.77 -1.00 12.51
CA ILE A 46 7.02 -1.35 13.18
C ILE A 46 7.42 -0.20 14.10
N TYR A 47 7.83 -0.53 15.33
CA TYR A 47 8.32 0.42 16.31
C TYR A 47 9.45 -0.20 17.14
N SER A 48 10.31 0.64 17.69
CA SER A 48 11.41 0.23 18.56
C SER A 48 11.25 0.83 19.95
N ILE A 49 11.64 0.06 20.97
CA ILE A 49 11.71 0.50 22.37
C ILE A 49 13.17 0.57 22.79
N GLY A 50 13.56 1.67 23.45
CA GLY A 50 14.92 1.87 23.94
C GLY A 50 15.30 0.89 25.07
N PRO A 51 16.61 0.70 25.33
CA PRO A 51 17.09 -0.20 26.39
C PRO A 51 16.63 0.19 27.80
N ASP A 52 16.45 1.49 28.06
CA ASP A 52 15.99 2.03 29.34
C ASP A 52 14.49 2.37 29.31
N GLU A 53 13.74 1.79 28.37
CA GLU A 53 12.31 2.05 28.18
C GLU A 53 11.50 0.75 28.16
N VAL A 54 10.24 0.85 28.56
CA VAL A 54 9.22 -0.18 28.38
C VAL A 54 8.11 0.38 27.51
N GLY A 55 7.74 -0.35 26.47
CA GLY A 55 6.63 0.03 25.59
C GLY A 55 5.29 -0.38 26.18
N VAL A 56 4.46 0.58 26.57
CA VAL A 56 3.08 0.31 27.00
C VAL A 56 2.17 0.29 25.77
N VAL A 57 1.59 -0.87 25.47
CA VAL A 57 0.70 -1.07 24.33
C VAL A 57 -0.75 -0.99 24.77
N GLN A 58 -1.48 -0.08 24.14
CA GLN A 58 -2.91 0.11 24.33
C GLN A 58 -3.64 -0.19 23.03
N ARG A 59 -4.73 -0.97 23.10
CA ARG A 59 -5.61 -1.26 21.96
C ARG A 59 -6.96 -0.61 22.20
N PHE A 60 -7.38 0.27 21.28
CA PHE A 60 -8.59 1.09 21.44
C PHE A 60 -8.66 1.79 22.81
N GLY A 61 -7.52 2.28 23.32
CA GLY A 61 -7.42 2.97 24.61
C GLY A 61 -7.41 2.06 25.85
N LYS A 62 -7.47 0.74 25.70
CA LYS A 62 -7.33 -0.22 26.81
C LYS A 62 -5.93 -0.80 26.85
N TYR A 63 -5.35 -0.91 28.04
CA TYR A 63 -4.07 -1.61 28.23
C TYR A 63 -4.19 -3.07 27.78
N VAL A 64 -3.20 -3.54 27.01
CA VAL A 64 -3.13 -4.93 26.55
C VAL A 64 -1.87 -5.62 27.06
N ARG A 65 -0.71 -5.00 26.84
CA ARG A 65 0.59 -5.60 27.15
C ARG A 65 1.68 -4.53 27.27
N THR A 66 2.79 -4.91 27.89
CA THR A 66 4.07 -4.22 27.80
C THR A 66 5.00 -4.94 26.83
N THR A 67 5.95 -4.21 26.27
CA THR A 67 7.02 -4.75 25.42
C THR A 67 8.38 -4.33 25.95
N GLU A 68 9.30 -5.28 26.01
CA GLU A 68 10.70 -5.09 26.39
C GLU A 68 11.49 -4.30 25.32
N PRO A 69 12.72 -3.85 25.62
CA PRO A 69 13.58 -3.21 24.65
C PRO A 69 13.78 -4.04 23.37
N GLY A 70 13.78 -3.37 22.21
CA GLY A 70 13.96 -4.02 20.92
C GLY A 70 12.94 -3.62 19.86
N LEU A 71 12.93 -4.36 18.75
CA LEU A 71 12.05 -4.13 17.60
C LEU A 71 10.76 -4.93 17.73
N HIS A 72 9.62 -4.25 17.62
CA HIS A 72 8.30 -4.84 17.78
C HIS A 72 7.37 -4.44 16.64
N VAL A 73 6.31 -5.23 16.47
CA VAL A 73 5.25 -4.98 15.50
C VAL A 73 3.94 -4.74 16.24
N LYS A 74 3.20 -3.71 15.83
CA LYS A 74 1.86 -3.38 16.30
C LYS A 74 0.86 -3.43 15.15
N LEU A 75 -0.41 -3.55 15.53
CA LEU A 75 -1.49 -3.50 14.57
C LEU A 75 -1.56 -2.12 13.87
N PRO A 76 -1.73 -2.10 12.52
CA PRO A 76 -1.82 -0.88 11.73
C PRO A 76 -3.08 -0.05 12.01
N LEU A 77 -3.23 1.08 11.31
CA LEU A 77 -4.44 1.91 11.30
C LEU A 77 -4.84 2.50 12.67
N GLY A 78 -3.87 2.70 13.56
CA GLY A 78 -4.12 3.29 14.88
C GLY A 78 -4.88 2.37 15.86
N VAL A 79 -5.04 1.09 15.52
CA VAL A 79 -5.67 0.08 16.40
C VAL A 79 -4.87 -0.08 17.69
N GLU A 80 -3.54 -0.09 17.58
CA GLU A 80 -2.62 -0.14 18.71
C GLU A 80 -1.81 1.17 18.83
N LYS A 81 -1.84 1.75 20.03
CA LYS A 81 -1.00 2.89 20.42
C LYS A 81 0.08 2.39 21.37
N VAL A 82 1.31 2.74 21.08
CA VAL A 82 2.48 2.39 21.89
C VAL A 82 3.00 3.67 22.52
N THR A 83 3.28 3.61 23.82
CA THR A 83 3.89 4.71 24.55
C THR A 83 5.14 4.18 25.25
N PRO A 84 6.35 4.56 24.81
CA PRO A 84 7.57 4.23 25.53
C PRO A 84 7.62 5.03 26.83
N ILE A 85 7.91 4.34 27.93
CA ILE A 85 8.02 4.90 29.27
C ILE A 85 9.39 4.51 29.81
N LYS A 86 10.16 5.50 30.29
CA LYS A 86 11.46 5.24 30.92
C LYS A 86 11.26 4.54 32.26
N VAL A 87 12.06 3.50 32.49
CA VAL A 87 12.11 2.76 33.76
C VAL A 87 13.24 3.22 34.65
#